data_AF-A0AAW8UUQ0-F1
#
_entry.id   AF-A0AAW8UUQ0-F1
#
_cell.length_a   1.000
_cell.length_b   1.000
_cell.length_c   1.000
_cell.angle_alpha   90.00
_cell.angle_beta   90.00
_cell.angle_gamma   90.00
#
_symmetry.space_group_name_H-M   'P 1'
#
loop_
_entity.id
_entity.type
_entity.pdbx_description
1 polymer ?
#
loop_
_entity_poly.entity_id
_entity_poly.type
_entity_poly.pdbx_seq_one_letter_code
_entity_poly.pdbx_strand_id
1 'polypeptide(L)'
;MYVLTTVILAEKPSQASSYAGALKHSVKKDGFFEIQDPIFPDETFITFGFGHLVELAEPGHYDEKWKSWALDALPIFPQQYDFQVAADKKKQFKIVSGLLKKADTIIIATDSDREGENSATCF
;
A
#
# COMPACT_ATOMS: atom_id res chain seq x y z
N MET A 1 -9.00 20.91 -21.29
CA MET A 1 -9.19 20.99 -19.83
C MET A 1 -8.53 19.74 -19.27
N TYR A 2 -7.43 19.88 -18.53
CA TYR A 2 -6.79 18.72 -17.88
C TYR A 2 -7.65 18.35 -16.67
N VAL A 3 -8.05 17.09 -16.58
CA VAL A 3 -8.65 16.52 -15.36
C VAL A 3 -7.48 15.99 -14.56
N LEU A 4 -7.32 16.45 -13.31
CA LEU A 4 -6.27 15.97 -12.41
C LEU A 4 -6.79 14.77 -11.63
N THR A 5 -6.01 13.70 -11.55
CA THR A 5 -6.38 12.52 -10.76
C THR A 5 -5.76 12.61 -9.36
N THR A 6 -6.62 12.61 -8.34
CA THR A 6 -6.19 12.56 -6.92
C THR A 6 -6.40 11.17 -6.34
N VAL A 7 -5.40 10.64 -5.64
CA VAL A 7 -5.50 9.36 -4.92
C VAL A 7 -5.23 9.57 -3.44
N ILE A 8 -6.20 9.23 -2.61
CA ILE A 8 -6.09 9.19 -1.15
C ILE A 8 -5.69 7.77 -0.76
N LEU A 9 -4.52 7.63 -0.12
CA LEU A 9 -3.98 6.35 0.32
C LEU A 9 -4.17 6.19 1.83
N ALA A 10 -5.05 5.28 2.22
CA ALA A 10 -5.24 4.87 3.61
C ALA A 10 -4.40 3.63 3.96
N GLU A 11 -4.23 3.35 5.24
CA GLU A 11 -3.43 2.21 5.72
C GLU A 11 -4.19 0.88 5.64
N LYS A 12 -5.51 0.93 5.87
CA LYS A 12 -6.37 -0.25 6.03
C LYS A 12 -7.77 -0.06 5.45
N PRO A 13 -8.48 -1.16 5.08
CA PRO A 13 -9.80 -1.08 4.45
C PRO A 13 -10.87 -0.36 5.27
N SER A 14 -10.81 -0.50 6.60
CA SER A 14 -11.76 0.15 7.52
C SER A 14 -11.61 1.67 7.49
N GLN A 15 -10.38 2.17 7.48
CA GLN A 15 -10.06 3.60 7.40
C GLN A 15 -10.53 4.20 6.08
N ALA A 16 -10.23 3.55 4.95
CA ALA A 16 -10.74 3.99 3.64
C ALA A 16 -12.28 4.00 3.59
N SER A 17 -12.94 3.02 4.22
CA SER A 17 -14.40 2.99 4.30
C SER A 17 -14.96 4.15 5.13
N SER A 18 -14.30 4.51 6.23
CA SER A 18 -14.67 5.69 7.03
C SER A 18 -14.51 6.99 6.25
N TYR A 19 -13.43 7.15 5.49
CA TYR A 19 -13.23 8.32 4.62
C TYR A 19 -14.29 8.40 3.52
N ALA A 20 -14.55 7.28 2.83
CA ALA A 20 -15.57 7.22 1.79
C ALA A 20 -16.98 7.51 2.33
N GLY A 21 -17.26 7.16 3.59
CA GLY A 21 -18.54 7.44 4.25
C GLY A 21 -18.71 8.88 4.74
N ALA A 22 -17.61 9.63 4.90
CA ALA A 22 -17.64 11.05 5.28
C ALA A 22 -17.89 11.99 4.08
N LEU A 23 -17.70 11.50 2.85
CA LEU A 23 -17.86 12.26 1.61
C LEU A 23 -19.27 12.08 1.03
N LYS A 24 -19.73 13.05 0.22
CA LYS A 24 -21.11 13.10 -0.26
C LYS A 24 -21.52 11.88 -1.06
N HIS A 25 -20.67 11.44 -1.98
CA HIS A 25 -20.94 10.28 -2.82
C HIS A 25 -19.66 9.48 -3.02
N SER A 26 -19.76 8.18 -2.74
CA SER A 26 -18.69 7.23 -2.95
C SER A 26 -19.24 5.94 -3.55
N VAL A 27 -18.50 5.40 -4.54
CA VAL A 27 -18.80 4.13 -5.17
C VAL A 27 -17.71 3.14 -4.81
N LYS A 28 -18.08 2.09 -4.07
CA LYS A 28 -17.15 1.02 -3.71
C LYS A 28 -16.81 0.17 -4.93
N LYS A 29 -15.51 -0.02 -5.16
CA LYS A 29 -14.94 -0.95 -6.13
C LYS A 29 -14.08 -1.98 -5.41
N ASP A 30 -13.54 -2.92 -6.18
CA ASP A 30 -12.61 -3.93 -5.67
C ASP A 30 -11.26 -3.27 -5.37
N GLY A 31 -10.98 -3.04 -4.07
CA GLY A 31 -9.71 -2.49 -3.58
C GLY A 31 -9.61 -0.95 -3.51
N PHE A 32 -10.66 -0.21 -3.87
CA PHE A 32 -10.72 1.26 -3.80
C PHE A 32 -12.16 1.78 -3.85
N PHE A 33 -12.32 3.10 -3.69
CA PHE A 33 -13.57 3.84 -3.82
C PHE A 33 -13.39 4.97 -4.82
N GLU A 34 -14.39 5.18 -5.66
CA GLU A 34 -14.49 6.38 -6.52
C GLU A 34 -15.26 7.44 -5.76
N ILE A 35 -14.75 8.66 -5.72
CA ILE A 35 -15.32 9.77 -4.95
C ILE A 35 -15.89 10.82 -5.88
N GLN A 36 -17.08 11.31 -5.54
CA GLN A 36 -17.68 12.50 -6.12
C GLN A 36 -18.08 13.42 -4.97
N ASP A 37 -17.27 14.43 -4.72
CA ASP A 37 -17.49 15.40 -3.64
C ASP A 37 -17.11 16.81 -4.12
N PRO A 38 -17.86 17.87 -3.79
CA PRO A 38 -17.49 19.25 -4.14
C PRO A 38 -16.09 19.69 -3.68
N ILE A 39 -15.54 19.06 -2.63
CA ILE A 39 -14.17 19.31 -2.16
C ILE A 39 -13.13 18.79 -3.16
N PHE A 40 -13.49 17.76 -3.93
CA PHE A 40 -12.67 17.12 -4.94
C PHE A 40 -13.33 17.28 -6.32
N PRO A 41 -13.14 18.44 -6.99
CA PRO A 41 -13.81 18.76 -8.25
C PRO A 41 -13.37 17.87 -9.42
N ASP A 42 -12.18 17.30 -9.33
CA ASP A 42 -11.60 16.39 -10.32
C ASP A 42 -11.70 14.92 -9.88
N GLU A 43 -11.24 14.01 -10.74
CA GLU A 43 -11.29 12.58 -10.50
C GLU A 43 -10.54 12.19 -9.22
N THR A 44 -11.24 11.56 -8.28
CA THR A 44 -10.67 11.20 -6.97
C THR A 44 -10.97 9.77 -6.59
N PHE A 45 -9.93 9.08 -6.12
CA PHE A 45 -10.04 7.71 -5.62
C PHE A 45 -9.53 7.61 -4.19
N ILE A 46 -10.17 6.78 -3.37
CA ILE A 46 -9.62 6.35 -2.07
C ILE A 46 -9.21 4.90 -2.21
N THR A 47 -7.93 4.60 -2.01
CA THR A 47 -7.43 3.22 -1.92
C THR A 47 -6.80 2.98 -0.55
N PHE A 48 -6.43 1.74 -0.29
CA PHE A 48 -5.89 1.34 1.00
C PHE A 48 -4.85 0.25 0.89
N GLY A 49 -3.94 0.26 1.85
CA GLY A 49 -3.07 -0.84 2.17
C GLY A 49 -3.72 -2.00 2.89
N PHE A 50 -2.92 -3.05 3.07
CA PHE A 50 -3.15 -4.12 4.03
C PHE A 50 -1.95 -4.17 4.99
N GLY A 51 -1.78 -3.12 5.81
CA GLY A 51 -0.56 -2.94 6.60
C GLY A 51 0.69 -2.92 5.69
N HIS A 52 1.74 -3.66 6.06
CA HIS A 52 2.90 -3.89 5.20
C HIS A 52 2.50 -4.68 3.95
N LEU A 53 2.35 -4.01 2.79
CA LEU A 53 2.17 -4.69 1.50
C LEU A 53 3.38 -5.50 1.07
N VAL A 54 4.55 -5.11 1.58
CA VAL A 54 5.83 -5.74 1.35
C VAL A 54 6.41 -6.27 2.65
N GLU A 55 6.99 -7.45 2.58
CA GLU A 55 7.61 -8.15 3.71
C GLU A 55 9.09 -8.36 3.40
N LEU A 56 9.93 -8.52 4.42
CA LEU A 56 11.33 -8.86 4.21
C LEU A 56 11.42 -10.19 3.47
N ALA A 57 12.33 -10.26 2.48
CA ALA A 57 12.61 -11.51 1.80
C ALA A 57 13.16 -12.54 2.80
N GLU A 58 12.76 -13.79 2.64
CA GLU A 58 13.24 -14.88 3.50
C GLU A 58 14.74 -15.13 3.30
N PRO A 59 15.48 -15.66 4.29
CA PRO A 59 16.90 -15.99 4.16
C PRO A 59 17.24 -16.78 2.89
N GLY A 60 16.38 -17.75 2.52
CA GLY A 60 16.54 -18.55 1.30
C GLY A 60 16.47 -17.78 -0.02
N HIS A 61 16.02 -16.52 -0.01
CA HIS A 61 16.07 -15.61 -1.15
C HIS A 61 17.49 -15.11 -1.43
N TYR A 62 18.26 -14.88 -0.37
CA TYR A 62 19.61 -14.32 -0.46
C TYR A 62 20.67 -15.41 -0.71
N ASP A 63 20.47 -16.60 -0.14
CA ASP A 63 21.37 -17.73 -0.34
C ASP A 63 20.61 -19.07 -0.20
N GLU A 64 20.79 -19.98 -1.15
CA GLU A 64 20.16 -21.30 -1.10
C GLU A 64 20.54 -22.08 0.16
N LYS A 65 21.75 -21.87 0.70
CA LYS A 65 22.20 -22.52 1.94
C LYS A 65 21.36 -22.11 3.15
N TRP A 66 20.67 -20.98 3.07
CA TRP A 66 19.78 -20.48 4.12
C TRP A 66 18.32 -20.93 3.96
N LYS A 67 17.98 -21.72 2.93
CA LYS A 67 16.66 -22.37 2.82
C LYS A 67 16.43 -23.42 3.90
N SER A 68 17.49 -24.10 4.36
CA SER A 68 17.42 -25.09 5.43
C SER A 68 18.00 -24.52 6.72
N TRP A 69 17.25 -24.65 7.81
CA TRP A 69 17.65 -24.12 9.10
C TRP A 69 18.77 -24.98 9.69
N ALA A 70 19.92 -24.35 9.94
CA ALA A 70 21.07 -24.99 10.57
C ALA A 70 21.75 -24.00 11.53
N LEU A 71 22.17 -24.49 12.71
CA LEU A 71 22.72 -23.62 13.77
C LEU A 71 24.06 -22.99 13.37
N ASP A 72 24.83 -23.66 12.52
CA ASP A 72 26.09 -23.20 11.93
C ASP A 72 25.90 -22.09 10.89
N ALA A 73 24.70 -21.94 10.34
CA ALA A 73 24.36 -20.87 9.40
C ALA A 73 24.01 -19.54 10.10
N LEU A 74 23.94 -19.51 11.44
CA LEU A 74 23.65 -18.31 12.23
C LEU A 74 24.94 -17.57 12.66
N PRO A 75 24.91 -16.23 12.75
CA PRO A 75 23.81 -15.34 12.41
C PRO A 75 23.73 -15.01 10.91
N ILE A 76 22.51 -14.82 10.40
CA ILE A 76 22.26 -14.46 8.99
C ILE A 76 22.16 -12.93 8.88
N PHE A 77 23.09 -12.34 8.14
CA PHE A 77 23.11 -10.91 7.84
C PHE A 77 23.25 -10.70 6.33
N PRO A 78 22.14 -10.41 5.61
CA PRO A 78 22.20 -10.02 4.21
C PRO A 78 23.01 -8.72 4.04
N GLN A 79 23.74 -8.56 2.93
CA GLN A 79 24.38 -7.28 2.61
C GLN A 79 23.36 -6.19 2.29
N GLN A 80 22.22 -6.58 1.71
CA GLN A 80 21.09 -5.71 1.40
C GLN A 80 19.80 -6.44 1.79
N TYR A 81 18.87 -5.72 2.39
CA TYR A 81 17.55 -6.24 2.73
C TYR A 81 16.61 -6.00 1.54
N ASP A 82 16.09 -7.09 0.99
CA ASP A 82 15.12 -7.09 -0.08
C ASP A 82 13.71 -7.22 0.48
N PHE A 83 12.76 -6.61 -0.22
CA PHE A 83 11.34 -6.62 0.13
C PHE A 83 10.54 -7.34 -0.97
N GLN A 84 9.65 -8.23 -0.56
CA GLN A 84 8.78 -8.99 -1.45
C GLN A 84 7.30 -8.71 -1.14
N VAL A 85 6.47 -8.62 -2.19
CA VAL A 85 5.03 -8.50 -2.00
C VAL A 85 4.48 -9.85 -1.53
N ALA A 86 3.80 -9.84 -0.38
CA ALA A 86 3.17 -11.04 0.16
C ALA A 86 2.19 -11.65 -0.87
N ALA A 87 2.19 -12.98 -1.01
CA ALA A 87 1.49 -13.65 -2.09
C ALA A 87 -0.02 -13.38 -2.11
N ASP A 88 -0.62 -13.23 -0.94
CA ASP A 88 -2.02 -12.89 -0.69
C ASP A 88 -2.34 -11.40 -0.98
N LYS A 89 -1.34 -10.51 -0.87
CA LYS A 89 -1.48 -9.06 -1.07
C LYS A 89 -1.20 -8.59 -2.50
N LYS A 90 -0.72 -9.47 -3.40
CA LYS A 90 -0.36 -9.13 -4.80
C LYS A 90 -1.47 -8.43 -5.58
N LYS A 91 -2.72 -8.85 -5.40
CA LYS A 91 -3.87 -8.25 -6.10
C LYS A 91 -4.05 -6.79 -5.69
N GLN A 92 -4.06 -6.53 -4.38
CA GLN A 92 -4.21 -5.17 -3.85
C GLN A 92 -3.02 -4.30 -4.22
N PHE A 93 -1.80 -4.82 -4.11
CA PHE A 93 -0.59 -4.12 -4.53
C PHE A 93 -0.70 -3.65 -5.99
N LYS A 94 -1.19 -4.50 -6.89
CA LYS A 94 -1.39 -4.12 -8.30
C LYS A 94 -2.41 -3.00 -8.48
N ILE A 95 -3.50 -3.02 -7.70
CA ILE A 95 -4.54 -1.98 -7.73
C ILE A 95 -3.97 -0.65 -7.23
N VAL A 96 -3.35 -0.65 -6.04
CA VAL A 96 -2.72 0.54 -5.44
C VAL A 96 -1.65 1.09 -6.36
N SER A 97 -0.69 0.27 -6.81
CA SER A 97 0.36 0.68 -7.75
C SER A 97 -0.20 1.25 -9.05
N GLY A 98 -1.30 0.69 -9.55
CA GLY A 98 -1.97 1.17 -10.76
C GLY A 98 -2.63 2.54 -10.58
N LEU A 99 -3.23 2.81 -9.41
CA LEU A 99 -3.83 4.10 -9.08
C LEU A 99 -2.77 5.16 -8.83
N LEU A 100 -1.74 4.85 -8.03
CA LEU A 100 -0.67 5.79 -7.71
C LEU A 100 0.12 6.22 -8.96
N LYS A 101 0.36 5.32 -9.92
CA LYS A 101 1.03 5.65 -11.19
C LYS A 101 0.23 6.58 -12.10
N LYS A 102 -1.09 6.64 -11.92
CA LYS A 102 -1.98 7.51 -12.69
C LYS A 102 -2.31 8.80 -11.95
N ALA A 103 -1.94 8.91 -10.68
CA ALA A 103 -2.27 10.06 -9.86
C ALA A 103 -1.37 11.25 -10.19
N ASP A 104 -1.98 12.40 -10.39
CA ASP A 104 -1.28 13.68 -10.40
C ASP A 104 -1.01 14.18 -8.97
N THR A 105 -1.87 13.78 -8.02
CA THR A 105 -1.75 14.14 -6.60
C THR A 105 -2.02 12.92 -5.72
N ILE A 106 -1.12 12.67 -4.75
CA ILE A 106 -1.25 11.60 -3.76
C ILE A 106 -1.41 12.23 -2.38
N ILE A 107 -2.49 11.88 -1.69
CA ILE A 107 -2.76 12.29 -0.31
C ILE A 107 -2.52 11.08 0.59
N ILE A 108 -1.50 11.17 1.44
CA ILE A 108 -1.19 10.12 2.42
C ILE A 108 -2.10 10.33 3.63
N ALA A 109 -2.99 9.38 3.87
CA ALA A 109 -3.96 9.39 4.97
C ALA A 109 -3.82 8.10 5.81
N THR A 110 -2.58 7.75 6.14
CA THR A 110 -2.23 6.65 7.06
C THR A 110 -2.26 7.12 8.51
N ASP A 111 -2.22 6.20 9.48
CA ASP A 111 -2.18 6.58 10.89
C ASP A 111 -0.92 7.42 11.18
N SER A 112 -1.04 8.42 12.05
CA SER A 112 0.02 9.39 12.36
C SER A 112 1.04 8.87 13.38
N ASP A 113 1.27 7.56 13.41
CA ASP A 113 2.29 6.91 14.23
C ASP A 113 3.52 6.53 13.42
N ARG A 114 4.59 6.13 14.13
CA ARG A 114 5.89 5.84 13.50
C ARG A 114 5.81 4.64 12.52
N GLU A 115 4.87 3.72 12.73
CA GLU A 115 4.62 2.61 11.80
C GLU A 115 3.78 3.04 10.59
N GLY A 116 2.90 4.01 10.73
CA GLY A 116 2.11 4.61 9.65
C GLY A 116 2.97 5.39 8.66
N GLU A 117 4.04 6.06 9.12
CA GLU A 117 5.04 6.70 8.26
C GLU A 117 5.93 5.66 7.55
N ASN A 118 6.30 4.58 8.25
CA ASN A 118 7.06 3.45 7.69
C ASN A 118 6.25 2.62 6.69
N SER A 119 4.93 2.56 6.88
CA SER A 119 3.97 1.95 5.95
C SER A 119 3.88 2.81 4.71
N ALA A 120 3.65 4.12 4.84
CA ALA A 120 3.61 5.07 3.72
C ALA A 120 4.90 5.10 2.88
N THR A 121 6.07 4.90 3.49
CA THR A 121 7.37 4.77 2.78
C THR A 121 7.61 3.38 2.17
N CYS A 122 6.85 2.36 2.55
CA CYS A 122 6.90 1.01 1.98
C CYS A 122 5.82 0.73 0.90
N PHE A 123 4.97 1.71 0.56
CA PHE A 123 4.01 1.63 -0.56
C PHE A 123 4.62 2.00 -1.91
#